data_AF-A0A933AWA7-F1
#
_entry.id   AF-A0A933AWA7-F1
#
_cell.length_a   1.000
_cell.length_b   1.000
_cell.length_c   1.000
_cell.angle_alpha   90.00
_cell.angle_beta   90.00
_cell.angle_gamma   90.00
#
_symmetry.space_group_name_H-M   'P 1'
#
loop_
_entity.id
_entity.type
_entity.pdbx_description
1 polymer ?
#
loop_
_entity_poly.entity_id
_entity_poly.type
_entity_poly.pdbx_seq_one_letter_code
_entity_poly.pdbx_strand_id
1 'polypeptide(L)' 'MRLFAQAVELTARQRGLLVNLVRAAKSQQRLVERAQIVLAAADGRSNEQLVRDLGVTQPTIRKWRRRWAQAWP' A
#
# COMPACT_ATOMS: atom_id res chain seq x y z
N MET A 1 -9.83 -20.37 -1.63
CA MET A 1 -9.82 -19.71 -0.31
C MET A 1 -9.47 -18.23 -0.50
N ARG A 2 -10.45 -17.32 -0.34
CA ARG A 2 -10.23 -15.87 -0.48
C ARG A 2 -9.45 -15.42 0.76
N LEU A 3 -8.15 -15.19 0.61
CA LEU A 3 -7.35 -14.63 1.70
C LEU A 3 -7.78 -13.17 1.86
N PHE A 4 -8.67 -12.91 2.83
CA PHE A 4 -9.03 -11.56 3.23
C PHE A 4 -7.74 -10.81 3.53
N ALA A 5 -7.50 -9.80 2.71
CA ALA A 5 -6.30 -9.02 2.81
C ALA A 5 -6.47 -8.07 4.00
N GLN A 6 -5.49 -8.04 4.91
CA GLN A 6 -5.54 -7.24 6.13
C GLN A 6 -5.95 -5.80 5.77
N ALA A 7 -7.01 -5.32 6.44
CA ALA A 7 -7.48 -3.94 6.31
C ALA A 7 -6.34 -3.01 6.73
N VAL A 8 -6.10 -1.98 5.91
CA VAL A 8 -5.08 -0.98 6.17
C VAL A 8 -5.83 0.29 6.53
N GLU A 9 -5.83 0.64 7.82
CA GLU A 9 -6.41 1.90 8.27
C GLU A 9 -5.36 3.01 8.15
N LEU A 10 -5.82 4.19 7.72
CA LEU A 10 -5.00 5.39 7.60
C LEU A 10 -5.72 6.57 8.24
N THR A 11 -5.06 7.25 9.15
CA THR A 11 -5.44 8.61 9.54
C THR A 11 -5.32 9.55 8.33
N ALA A 12 -6.06 10.66 8.35
CA ALA A 12 -5.96 11.70 7.31
C ALA A 12 -4.50 12.19 7.13
N ARG A 13 -3.75 12.32 8.25
CA ARG A 13 -2.34 12.70 8.23
C ARG A 13 -1.47 11.66 7.52
N GLN A 14 -1.61 10.38 7.86
CA GLN A 14 -0.84 9.31 7.20
C GLN A 14 -1.16 9.23 5.71
N ARG A 15 -2.44 9.30 5.34
CA ARG A 15 -2.87 9.33 3.94
C ARG A 15 -2.24 10.50 3.19
N GLY A 16 -2.28 11.72 3.76
CA GLY A 16 -1.66 12.90 3.16
C GLY A 16 -0.15 12.75 2.92
N LEU A 17 0.58 12.21 3.91
CA LEU A 17 2.01 11.94 3.78
C LEU A 17 2.31 10.94 2.65
N LEU A 18 1.56 9.84 2.57
CA LEU A 18 1.75 8.84 1.52
C LEU A 18 1.43 9.40 0.13
N VAL A 19 0.36 10.18 -0.01
CA VAL A 19 0.02 10.85 -1.28
C VAL A 19 1.12 11.81 -1.72
N ASN A 20 1.64 12.61 -0.79
CA ASN A 20 2.76 13.51 -1.07
C ASN A 20 4.01 12.75 -1.49
N LEU A 21 4.29 11.61 -0.84
CA LEU A 21 5.42 10.75 -1.17
C LEU A 21 5.33 10.22 -2.60
N VAL A 22 4.13 9.76 -3.00
CA VAL A 22 3.88 9.24 -4.36
C VAL A 22 4.03 10.33 -5.42
N ARG A 23 3.66 11.58 -5.10
CA ARG A 23 3.75 12.72 -6.03
C ARG A 23 5.15 13.33 -6.10
N ALA A 24 6.02 13.08 -5.13
CA ALA A 24 7.32 13.70 -5.05
C ALA A 24 8.27 13.15 -6.14
N ALA A 25 8.70 14.03 -7.05
CA ALA A 25 9.48 13.70 -8.24
C ALA A 25 10.86 13.05 -7.96
N LYS A 26 11.41 13.23 -6.75
CA LYS A 26 12.72 12.71 -6.35
C LYS A 26 12.64 11.54 -5.35
N SER A 27 11.46 11.02 -5.07
CA SER A 27 11.29 9.85 -4.21
C SER A 27 11.92 8.60 -4.83
N GLN A 28 12.56 7.77 -4.02
CA GLN A 28 13.03 6.46 -4.47
C GLN A 28 11.83 5.64 -4.97
N GLN A 29 11.94 5.04 -6.16
CA GLN A 29 10.85 4.27 -6.80
C GLN A 29 10.28 3.18 -5.87
N ARG A 30 11.15 2.48 -5.14
CA ARG A 30 10.73 1.46 -4.16
C ARG A 30 9.89 2.04 -3.01
N LEU A 31 10.12 3.29 -2.63
CA LEU A 31 9.34 3.95 -1.59
C LEU A 31 7.97 4.38 -2.10
N VAL A 32 7.92 4.89 -3.34
CA VAL A 32 6.68 5.23 -4.06
C VAL A 32 5.80 3.98 -4.23
N GLU A 33 6.37 2.88 -4.71
CA GLU A 33 5.66 1.60 -4.86
C GLU A 33 5.01 1.14 -3.55
N ARG A 34 5.75 1.21 -2.44
CA ARG A 34 5.24 0.84 -1.11
C ARG A 34 4.09 1.73 -0.68
N ALA A 35 4.22 3.04 -0.90
CA ALA A 35 3.16 4.00 -0.57
C ALA A 35 1.90 3.76 -1.41
N GLN A 36 2.05 3.44 -2.70
CA GLN A 36 0.93 3.06 -3.58
C GLN A 36 0.23 1.78 -3.09
N ILE A 37 0.99 0.76 -2.68
CA ILE A 37 0.42 -0.47 -2.09
C ILE A 37 -0.41 -0.15 -0.84
N VAL A 38 0.11 0.67 0.07
CA VAL A 38 -0.58 1.02 1.33
C VAL A 38 -1.84 1.85 1.06
N LEU A 39 -1.76 2.86 0.20
CA LEU A 39 -2.91 3.67 -0.19
C LEU A 39 -4.01 2.84 -0.84
N ALA A 40 -3.65 2.00 -1.82
CA ALA A 40 -4.62 1.16 -2.51
C ALA A 40 -5.24 0.10 -1.58
N ALA A 41 -4.46 -0.44 -0.64
CA ALA A 41 -4.98 -1.33 0.39
C ALA A 41 -5.97 -0.64 1.34
N ALA A 42 -5.72 0.63 1.70
CA ALA A 42 -6.62 1.44 2.51
C ALA A 42 -7.90 1.84 1.75
N ASP A 43 -7.84 1.91 0.43
CA ASP A 43 -9.01 2.08 -0.44
C ASP A 43 -9.78 0.77 -0.67
N GLY A 44 -9.45 -0.30 0.06
CA GLY A 44 -10.15 -1.59 -0.01
C GLY A 44 -9.82 -2.44 -1.24
N ARG A 45 -8.81 -2.07 -2.04
CA ARG A 45 -8.45 -2.84 -3.24
C ARG A 45 -7.90 -4.22 -2.89
N SER A 46 -8.25 -5.20 -3.73
CA SER A 46 -7.78 -6.58 -3.59
C SER A 46 -6.33 -6.73 -4.06
N ASN A 47 -5.63 -7.74 -3.55
CA ASN A 47 -4.26 -7.98 -3.97
C ASN A 47 -4.15 -8.26 -5.49
N GLU A 48 -5.17 -8.88 -6.09
CA GLU A 48 -5.21 -9.13 -7.53
C GLU A 48 -5.34 -7.84 -8.35
N GLN A 49 -6.14 -6.87 -7.88
CA GLN A 49 -6.21 -5.55 -8.50
C GLN A 49 -4.84 -4.85 -8.43
N LEU A 50 -4.19 -4.88 -7.27
CA LEU A 50 -2.87 -4.27 -7.10
C LEU A 50 -1.79 -4.92 -7.99
N VAL A 51 -1.81 -6.24 -8.18
CA VAL A 51 -0.87 -6.93 -9.10
C VAL A 51 -1.02 -6.37 -10.51
N ARG A 52 -2.27 -6.19 -10.98
CA ARG A 52 -2.55 -5.67 -12.32
C ARG A 52 -2.19 -4.18 -12.45
N ASP A 53 -2.55 -3.38 -11.45
CA ASP A 53 -2.40 -1.92 -11.51
C ASP A 53 -0.94 -1.47 -11.31
N LEU A 54 -0.19 -2.17 -10.46
CA LEU A 54 1.17 -1.76 -10.06
C LEU A 54 2.28 -2.64 -10.65
N GLY A 55 1.95 -3.79 -11.27
CA GLY A 55 2.94 -4.73 -11.80
C GLY A 55 3.80 -5.42 -10.73
N VAL A 56 3.41 -5.34 -9.46
CA VAL A 56 4.13 -5.93 -8.33
C VAL A 56 3.60 -7.32 -8.00
N THR A 57 4.44 -8.16 -7.38
CA THR A 57 4.03 -9.51 -7.00
C THR A 57 3.11 -9.53 -5.77
N GLN A 58 2.21 -10.51 -5.72
CA GLN A 58 1.30 -10.70 -4.58
C GLN A 58 2.02 -10.83 -3.22
N PRO A 59 3.16 -11.54 -3.09
CA PRO A 59 3.94 -11.56 -1.85
C PRO A 59 4.43 -10.18 -1.40
N THR A 60 4.87 -9.34 -2.34
CA THR A 60 5.29 -7.96 -2.03
C THR A 60 4.13 -7.13 -1.48
N ILE A 61 2.95 -7.24 -2.08
CA ILE A 61 1.73 -6.57 -1.61
C ILE A 61 1.39 -7.02 -0.19
N ARG A 62 1.29 -8.33 0.05
CA ARG A 62 0.95 -8.89 1.37
C ARG A 62 1.95 -8.47 2.44
N LYS A 63 3.24 -8.45 2.10
CA LYS A 63 4.32 -8.01 2.99
C LYS A 63 4.11 -6.57 3.46
N TRP A 64 3.79 -5.64 2.55
CA TRP A 64 3.65 -4.23 2.92
C TRP A 64 2.35 -3.91 3.64
N ARG A 65 1.22 -4.55 3.26
CA ARG A 65 -0.03 -4.46 4.03
C ARG A 65 0.19 -4.89 5.48
N ARG A 66 0.84 -6.05 5.67
CA ARG A 66 1.14 -6.58 7.00
C ARG A 66 2.07 -5.68 7.79
N ARG A 67 3.16 -5.21 7.18
CA ARG A 67 4.13 -4.32 7.84
C ARG A 67 3.49 -3.02 8.30
N TRP A 68 2.64 -2.43 7.46
CA TRP A 68 1.93 -1.22 7.83
C TRP A 68 1.04 -1.44 9.06
N ALA A 69 0.15 -2.43 8.99
CA ALA A 69 -0.77 -2.71 10.08
C ALA A 69 -0.09 -3.20 11.38
N GLN A 70 1.17 -3.66 11.32
CA GLN A 70 1.96 -4.00 12.51
C GLN A 70 2.68 -2.79 13.11
N ALA A 71 3.08 -1.83 12.28
CA ALA A 71 3.85 -0.67 12.74
C ALA A 71 2.95 0.49 13.19
N TRP A 72 1.68 0.50 12.78
CA TRP A 72 0.66 1.45 13.23
C TRP A 72 -0.60 0.67 13.62
N PRO A 73 -0.75 0.33 14.91
CA PRO A 73 -1.95 -0.31 15.45
C PRO A 73 -3.16 0.64 15.44
#